data_AF-A0AA42ZZF2-F1
#
_entry.id   AF-A0AA42ZZF2-F1
#
_cell.length_a   1.000
_cell.length_b   1.000
_cell.length_c   1.000
_cell.angle_alpha   90.00
_cell.angle_beta   90.00
_cell.angle_gamma   90.00
#
_symmetry.space_group_name_H-M   'P 1'
#
loop_
_entity.id
_entity.type
_entity.pdbx_description
1 polymer ?
#
loop_
_entity_poly.entity_id
_entity_poly.type
_entity_poly.pdbx_seq_one_letter_code
_entity_poly.pdbx_strand_id
1 'polypeptide(L)'
;MSSKAETNKPAIVNTLLLAISTALLIAGVGAYYWFQDLAITPIRVVGLIVVAIVASFIAAQSDSGSAFFRFLKESDIERRKVVWPTHQETLQTALMVIIVTILISLFLAAVDWVLGALVRTLVGG
;
A
#
# COMPACT_ATOMS: atom_id res chain seq x y z
N MET A 1 -23.52 16.26 4.20
CA MET A 1 -23.84 16.44 5.63
C MET A 1 -22.56 16.20 6.42
N SER A 2 -22.02 17.27 7.01
CA SER A 2 -20.77 17.26 7.79
C SER A 2 -20.97 16.42 9.04
N SER A 3 -20.48 15.17 9.02
CA SER A 3 -20.41 14.35 10.23
C SER A 3 -19.34 14.96 11.13
N LYS A 4 -19.78 15.80 12.09
CA LYS A 4 -19.01 16.00 13.31
C LYS A 4 -18.84 14.61 13.89
N ALA A 5 -17.65 14.04 13.75
CA ALA A 5 -17.23 12.91 14.55
C ALA A 5 -17.59 13.24 16.00
N GLU A 6 -18.45 12.43 16.63
CA GLU A 6 -18.71 12.50 18.05
C GLU A 6 -17.36 12.47 18.75
N THR A 7 -16.88 13.65 19.12
CA THR A 7 -15.56 13.83 19.70
C THR A 7 -15.75 13.43 21.15
N ASN A 8 -15.47 12.16 21.44
CA ASN A 8 -15.67 11.59 22.77
C ASN A 8 -14.74 12.28 23.79
N LYS A 9 -13.61 12.81 23.32
CA LYS A 9 -12.63 13.55 24.12
C LYS A 9 -12.63 15.06 23.83
N PRO A 10 -12.20 15.91 24.76
CA PRO A 10 -12.00 17.33 24.47
C PRO A 10 -10.98 17.49 23.33
N ALA A 11 -11.21 18.44 22.43
CA ALA A 11 -10.33 18.69 21.27
C ALA A 11 -8.85 18.90 21.68
N ILE A 12 -8.64 19.49 22.86
CA ILE A 12 -7.30 19.70 23.45
C ILE A 12 -6.62 18.35 23.77
N VAL A 13 -7.35 17.40 24.35
CA VAL A 13 -6.82 16.07 24.71
C VAL A 13 -6.44 15.29 23.46
N ASN A 14 -7.26 15.38 22.40
CA ASN A 14 -6.97 14.72 21.13
C ASN A 14 -5.69 15.27 20.47
N THR A 15 -5.57 16.60 20.44
CA THR A 15 -4.40 17.29 19.89
C THR A 15 -3.15 16.97 20.71
N LEU A 16 -3.28 16.89 22.04
CA LEU A 16 -2.18 16.58 22.94
C LEU A 16 -1.69 15.13 22.79
N LEU A 17 -2.59 14.16 22.63
CA LEU A 17 -2.23 12.76 22.37
C LEU A 17 -1.44 12.62 21.05
N LEU A 18 -1.85 13.33 20.00
CA LEU A 18 -1.16 13.34 18.71
C LEU A 18 0.17 14.10 18.76
N ALA A 19 0.24 15.21 19.50
CA ALA A 19 1.48 15.95 19.70
C ALA A 19 2.50 15.12 20.48
N ILE A 20 2.08 14.42 21.54
CA ILE A 20 2.95 13.54 22.35
C ILE A 20 3.44 12.36 21.52
N SER A 21 2.58 11.69 20.74
CA SER A 21 3.02 10.56 19.92
C SER A 21 4.03 11.01 18.84
N THR A 22 3.79 12.16 18.21
CA THR A 22 4.70 12.73 17.20
C THR A 22 6.04 13.12 17.83
N ALA A 23 6.01 13.81 18.98
CA ALA A 23 7.22 14.18 19.72
C ALA A 23 8.01 12.94 20.16
N LEU A 24 7.32 11.88 20.59
CA LEU A 24 7.93 10.61 21.00
C LEU A 24 8.64 9.92 19.82
N LEU A 25 8.05 9.93 18.62
CA LEU A 25 8.70 9.40 17.41
C LEU A 25 9.95 10.20 17.03
N ILE A 26 9.85 11.53 17.03
CA ILE A 26 10.99 12.41 16.74
C ILE A 26 12.12 12.17 17.75
N ALA A 27 11.79 12.05 19.04
CA ALA A 27 12.75 11.73 20.08
C ALA A 27 13.36 10.33 19.90
N GLY A 28 12.57 9.32 19.51
CA GLY A 28 13.06 7.97 19.23
C GLY A 28 14.03 7.91 18.05
N VAL A 29 13.72 8.62 16.97
CA VAL A 29 14.60 8.75 15.80
C VAL A 29 15.86 9.55 16.16
N GLY A 30 15.71 10.66 16.89
CA GLY A 30 16.83 11.46 17.38
C GLY A 30 17.78 10.66 18.28
N ALA A 31 17.22 9.88 19.22
CA ALA A 31 17.98 8.97 20.07
C ALA A 31 18.70 7.90 19.23
N TYR A 32 18.05 7.36 18.20
CA TYR A 32 18.70 6.40 17.29
C TYR A 32 19.97 6.99 16.69
N TYR A 33 19.97 8.23 16.20
CA TYR A 33 21.17 8.88 15.66
C TYR A 33 22.18 9.29 16.73
N TRP A 34 21.73 9.76 17.89
CA TRP A 34 22.62 10.18 18.98
C TRP A 34 23.45 9.04 19.56
N PHE A 35 22.85 7.85 19.70
CA PHE A 35 23.53 6.65 20.22
C PHE A 35 24.28 5.86 19.14
N GLN A 36 24.64 6.48 18.01
CA GLN A 36 25.32 5.81 16.91
C GLN A 36 26.66 5.19 17.29
N ASP A 37 27.41 5.83 18.19
CA ASP A 37 28.76 5.43 18.58
C ASP A 37 28.80 4.63 19.90
N LEU A 38 27.71 4.63 20.68
CA LEU A 38 27.66 4.03 22.02
C LEU A 38 26.99 2.65 22.09
N ALA A 39 26.18 2.27 21.09
CA ALA A 39 25.33 1.09 21.15
C ALA A 39 25.44 0.19 19.90
N ILE A 40 25.42 -1.13 20.13
CA ILE A 40 25.45 -2.16 19.08
C ILE A 40 24.20 -2.02 18.20
N THR A 41 24.35 -2.10 16.88
CA THR A 41 23.27 -1.87 15.89
C THR A 41 21.92 -2.56 16.22
N PRO A 42 21.86 -3.83 16.68
CA PRO A 42 20.59 -4.49 16.98
C PRO A 42 19.80 -3.83 18.12
N ILE A 43 20.46 -3.35 19.18
CA ILE A 43 19.75 -2.82 20.35
C ILE A 43 19.08 -1.47 20.06
N ARG A 44 19.70 -0.66 19.18
CA ARG A 44 19.13 0.61 18.71
C ARG A 44 17.88 0.40 17.86
N VAL A 45 17.90 -0.61 16.98
CA VAL A 45 16.74 -0.97 16.15
C VAL A 45 15.59 -1.48 17.02
N VAL A 46 15.88 -2.34 17.99
CA VAL A 46 14.87 -2.80 18.95
C VAL A 46 14.29 -1.63 19.75
N GLY A 47 15.13 -0.72 20.24
CA GLY A 47 14.68 0.49 20.92
C GLY A 47 13.77 1.36 20.06
N LEU A 48 14.12 1.56 18.79
CA LEU A 48 13.30 2.33 17.85
C LEU A 48 11.94 1.64 17.57
N ILE A 49 11.93 0.31 17.42
CA ILE A 49 10.70 -0.46 17.27
C ILE A 49 9.80 -0.30 18.50
N VAL A 50 10.36 -0.40 19.71
CA VAL A 50 9.60 -0.22 20.96
C VAL A 50 8.99 1.17 21.03
N VAL A 51 9.77 2.22 20.76
CA VAL A 51 9.28 3.61 20.75
C VAL A 51 8.19 3.81 19.69
N ALA A 52 8.36 3.23 18.50
CA ALA A 52 7.36 3.30 17.43
C ALA A 52 6.04 2.60 17.81
N ILE A 53 6.11 1.43 18.47
CA ILE A 53 4.93 0.73 18.97
C ILE A 53 4.20 1.57 20.02
N VAL A 54 4.93 2.13 20.99
CA VAL A 54 4.35 2.96 22.05
C VAL A 54 3.70 4.22 21.47
N ALA A 55 4.38 4.92 20.55
CA ALA A 55 3.82 6.09 19.89
C ALA A 55 2.57 5.76 19.08
N SER A 56 2.57 4.63 18.36
CA SER A 56 1.42 4.14 17.61
C SER A 56 0.24 3.80 18.52
N PHE A 57 0.51 3.21 19.69
CA PHE A 57 -0.52 2.90 20.69
C PHE A 57 -1.13 4.15 21.34
N ILE A 58 -0.32 5.19 21.57
CA ILE A 58 -0.81 6.50 22.04
C ILE A 58 -1.66 7.17 20.95
N ALA A 59 -1.20 7.13 19.69
CA ALA A 59 -1.95 7.67 18.56
C ALA A 59 -3.25 6.90 18.28
N ALA A 60 -3.29 5.58 18.51
CA ALA A 60 -4.49 4.77 18.37
C ALA A 60 -5.62 5.16 19.36
N GLN A 61 -5.26 5.73 20.52
CA GLN A 61 -6.22 6.21 21.52
C GLN A 61 -6.81 7.59 21.21
N SER A 62 -6.34 8.27 20.17
CA SER A 62 -6.92 9.51 19.63
C SER A 62 -8.24 9.21 18.90
N ASP A 63 -9.13 10.21 18.82
CA ASP A 63 -10.38 10.09 18.05
C ASP A 63 -10.11 9.80 16.56
N SER A 64 -8.98 10.29 16.02
CA SER A 64 -8.52 9.97 14.67
C SER A 64 -8.07 8.51 14.54
N GLY A 65 -7.46 7.96 15.60
CA GLY A 65 -7.02 6.57 15.66
C GLY A 65 -8.18 5.59 15.70
N SER A 66 -9.17 5.84 16.57
CA SER A 66 -10.37 4.99 16.67
C SER A 66 -11.23 5.04 15.40
N ALA A 67 -11.30 6.20 14.74
CA ALA A 67 -11.95 6.35 13.43
C ALA A 67 -11.28 5.49 12.34
N PHE A 68 -9.95 5.42 12.33
CA PHE A 68 -9.20 4.57 11.39
C PHE A 68 -9.50 3.08 11.61
N PHE A 69 -9.50 2.60 12.86
CA PHE A 69 -9.87 1.21 13.15
C PHE A 69 -11.32 0.89 12.79
N ARG A 70 -12.24 1.84 13.00
CA ARG A 70 -13.63 1.70 12.56
C ARG A 70 -13.72 1.59 11.03
N PHE A 71 -13.00 2.43 10.29
CA PHE A 71 -12.92 2.37 8.84
C PHE A 71 -12.36 1.03 8.33
N LEU A 72 -11.33 0.47 8.98
CA LEU A 72 -10.81 -0.86 8.64
C LEU A 72 -11.86 -1.95 8.84
N LYS A 73 -12.64 -1.89 9.93
CA LYS A 73 -13.72 -2.83 10.21
C LYS A 73 -14.85 -2.70 9.17
N GLU A 74 -15.23 -1.49 8.82
CA GLU A 74 -16.21 -1.21 7.77
C GLU A 74 -15.72 -1.71 6.40
N SER A 75 -14.43 -1.53 6.10
CA SER A 75 -13.79 -2.03 4.87
C SER A 75 -13.78 -3.55 4.78
N ASP A 76 -13.59 -4.26 5.89
CA ASP A 76 -13.68 -5.74 5.90
C ASP A 76 -15.12 -6.21 5.63
N ILE A 77 -16.10 -5.53 6.21
CA ILE A 77 -17.52 -5.82 5.94
C ILE A 77 -17.85 -5.60 4.46
N GLU A 78 -17.34 -4.52 3.86
CA GLU A 78 -17.56 -4.23 2.43
C GLU A 78 -16.79 -5.20 1.52
N ARG A 79 -15.55 -5.55 1.88
CA ARG A 79 -14.76 -6.56 1.15
C ARG A 79 -15.48 -7.90 1.07
N ARG A 80 -16.22 -8.29 2.12
CA ARG A 80 -17.02 -9.52 2.13
C ARG A 80 -18.25 -9.45 1.23
N LYS A 81 -18.71 -8.25 0.85
CA LYS A 81 -19.78 -8.08 -0.15
C LYS A 81 -19.28 -8.22 -1.58
N VAL A 82 -17.96 -8.14 -1.79
CA VAL A 82 -17.35 -8.43 -3.08
C VAL A 82 -17.45 -9.93 -3.31
N VAL A 83 -18.44 -10.33 -4.11
CA VAL A 83 -18.52 -11.68 -4.63
C VAL A 83 -17.39 -11.84 -5.63
N TRP A 84 -16.27 -12.41 -5.19
CA TRP A 84 -15.19 -12.74 -6.09
C TRP A 84 -15.66 -13.85 -7.04
N PRO A 85 -15.40 -13.70 -8.35
CA PRO A 85 -15.75 -14.73 -9.32
C PRO A 85 -15.06 -16.04 -8.94
N THR A 86 -15.69 -17.15 -9.30
CA THR A 86 -15.11 -18.46 -9.02
C THR A 86 -13.82 -18.66 -9.82
N HIS A 87 -12.93 -19.55 -9.37
CA HIS A 87 -11.68 -19.84 -10.09
C HIS A 87 -11.92 -20.25 -11.54
N GLN A 88 -13.07 -20.88 -11.83
CA GLN A 88 -13.44 -21.30 -13.18
C GLN A 88 -13.76 -20.11 -14.09
N GLU A 89 -14.52 -19.12 -13.62
CA GLU A 89 -14.86 -17.91 -14.39
C GLU A 89 -13.63 -17.03 -14.67
N THR A 90 -12.74 -16.94 -13.68
CA THR A 90 -11.48 -16.18 -13.80
C THR A 90 -10.57 -16.81 -14.86
N LEU A 91 -10.44 -18.14 -14.84
CA LEU A 91 -9.65 -18.87 -15.83
C LEU A 91 -10.26 -18.82 -17.23
N GLN A 92 -11.58 -18.87 -17.36
CA GLN A 92 -12.24 -18.76 -18.66
C GLN A 92 -11.94 -17.40 -19.31
N THR A 93 -12.03 -16.32 -18.54
CA THR A 93 -11.72 -14.98 -19.02
C THR A 93 -10.23 -14.82 -19.34
N ALA A 94 -9.34 -15.35 -18.49
CA ALA A 94 -7.90 -15.32 -18.73
C ALA A 94 -7.51 -16.11 -20.00
N LEU A 95 -8.07 -17.31 -20.20
CA LEU A 95 -7.82 -18.13 -21.39
C LEU A 95 -8.34 -17.44 -22.65
N MET A 96 -9.51 -16.80 -22.60
CA MET A 96 -10.02 -16.01 -23.72
C MET A 96 -9.05 -14.90 -24.12
N VAL A 97 -8.54 -14.13 -23.14
CA VAL A 97 -7.55 -13.06 -23.40
C VAL A 97 -6.25 -13.64 -23.95
N ILE A 98 -5.76 -14.77 -23.43
CA ILE A 98 -4.55 -15.44 -23.93
C ILE A 98 -4.71 -15.84 -25.40
N ILE A 99 -5.85 -16.47 -25.75
CA ILE A 99 -6.12 -16.89 -27.13
C ILE A 99 -6.12 -15.69 -28.07
N VAL A 100 -6.85 -14.61 -27.72
CA VAL A 100 -6.90 -13.40 -28.55
C VAL A 100 -5.52 -12.76 -28.69
N THR A 101 -4.73 -12.74 -27.61
CA THR A 101 -3.37 -12.18 -27.63
C THR A 101 -2.44 -12.98 -28.53
N ILE A 102 -2.52 -14.32 -28.52
CA ILE A 102 -1.74 -15.20 -29.40
C ILE A 102 -2.12 -14.99 -30.86
N LEU A 103 -3.42 -14.85 -31.17
CA LEU A 103 -3.86 -14.60 -32.54
C LEU A 103 -3.34 -13.27 -33.08
N ILE A 104 -3.44 -12.21 -32.27
CA ILE A 104 -2.95 -10.88 -32.66
C ILE A 104 -1.42 -10.88 -32.79
N SER A 105 -0.69 -11.51 -31.86
CA SER A 105 0.77 -11.53 -31.92
C SER A 105 1.29 -12.32 -33.13
N LEU A 106 0.64 -13.43 -33.48
CA LEU A 106 0.99 -14.21 -34.66
C LEU A 106 0.68 -13.44 -35.96
N PHE A 107 -0.46 -12.75 -36.02
CA PHE A 107 -0.82 -11.90 -37.15
C PHE A 107 0.20 -10.77 -37.36
N LEU A 108 0.53 -10.04 -36.28
CA LEU A 108 1.52 -8.97 -36.34
C LEU A 108 2.90 -9.52 -36.76
N ALA A 109 3.36 -10.62 -36.17
CA ALA A 109 4.63 -11.24 -36.53
C ALA A 109 4.69 -11.63 -38.02
N ALA A 110 3.60 -12.16 -38.58
CA ALA A 110 3.52 -12.48 -40.00
C ALA A 110 3.60 -11.22 -40.89
N VAL A 111 2.90 -10.15 -40.51
CA VAL A 111 2.97 -8.86 -41.20
C VAL A 111 4.38 -8.27 -41.14
N ASP A 112 5.02 -8.31 -39.96
CA ASP A 112 6.40 -7.84 -39.77
C ASP A 112 7.39 -8.62 -40.65
N TRP A 113 7.21 -9.94 -40.80
CA TRP A 113 8.03 -10.76 -41.70
C TRP A 113 7.87 -10.34 -43.17
N VAL A 114 6.62 -10.12 -43.62
CA VAL A 114 6.33 -9.71 -45.00
C VAL A 114 6.86 -8.31 -45.28
N LEU A 115 6.58 -7.35 -44.40
CA LEU A 115 7.09 -5.99 -44.52
C LEU A 115 8.62 -5.96 -44.47
N GLY A 116 9.23 -6.72 -43.56
CA GLY A 116 10.67 -6.86 -43.47
C GLY A 116 11.30 -7.44 -44.74
N ALA A 117 10.68 -8.45 -45.35
CA ALA A 117 11.12 -9.00 -46.63
C ALA A 117 11.02 -7.97 -47.76
N LEU A 118 9.89 -7.25 -47.87
CA LEU A 118 9.68 -6.20 -48.87
C LEU A 118 10.70 -5.06 -48.73
N VAL A 119 10.92 -4.57 -47.52
CA VAL A 119 11.92 -3.52 -47.26
C VAL A 119 13.31 -4.00 -47.64
N ARG A 120 13.69 -5.24 -47.31
CA ARG A 120 14.99 -5.82 -47.71
C ARG A 120 15.12 -5.89 -49.23
N THR A 121 14.07 -6.25 -49.96
CA THR A 121 14.12 -6.27 -51.43
C THR A 121 14.20 -4.88 -52.06
N LEU A 122 13.64 -3.85 -51.42
CA LEU A 122 13.64 -2.48 -51.94
C LEU A 122 14.90 -1.68 -51.60
N VAL A 123 15.48 -1.92 -50.42
CA VAL A 123 16.65 -1.18 -49.92
C VAL A 123 17.96 -1.97 -50.12
N GLY A 124 17.88 -3.30 -50.13
CA GLY A 124 19.01 -4.22 -50.24
C GLY A 124 19.11 -4.95 -51.58
N GLY A 125 18.42 -4.43 -52.61
CA GLY A 125 18.85 -4.58 -54.01
C GLY A 125 19.87 -3.50 -54.35
#